data_AF-A0A8S3C465-F1
#
_entry.id   AF-A0A8S3C465-F1
#
_cell.length_a   1.000
_cell.length_b   1.000
_cell.length_c   1.000
_cell.angle_alpha   90.00
_cell.angle_beta   90.00
_cell.angle_gamma   90.00
#
_symmetry.space_group_name_H-M   'P 1'
#
loop_
_entity.id
_entity.type
_entity.pdbx_description
1 polymer ?
#
loop_
_entity_poly.entity_id
_entity_poly.type
_entity_poly.pdbx_seq_one_letter_code
_entity_poly.pdbx_strand_id
1 'polypeptide(L)'
;MLASVVFFVFSLPFFILGCGITTHIEVSHRAQDLWLHQPIYRNYVLQHQDALQGGSPYPDVMYDGVCYRGSLHQVAEDTHWYPFMKIAIEYMRDRYPPPLQADNIQGQKFLAFLLGVASHQIADAVWHGSLTGCPNGFIDATAWESFDSDEEKAHSSVDPGGDSVIDYELPIAYIGLTNKWYVPALELQELYKRYAVEYDSPLEVNATAERVQVCSDLMFIGRFGDALFLGVEYPKYSHNNTFLLDNLYEYYHGGLLNMAHKTVRYWDQIIAMYESGTDICQIPSNNPYYLNCSIPHLQNLEEKQQSITYIRSKSSNYLPFSSQSSLSLSTLQYNEIPMGLISNQSYASFGRTTLFADFNNDGLIDFAVSAPDYYNFGCSQGGRVFIIYGKKDQPPVPERDISIIEQIADQTLISPICDGDRFGTGLAFLDWNNDSFNDLVVSSPSHGYGFRGAVFVYAGSKDGLRTKPFIYIDGVNEHDAIGFELHTAHLDNDTLLDLIIT
;
A
#
# COMPACT_ATOMS: atom_id res chain seq x y z
N MET A 1 0.64 5.94 -43.25
CA MET A 1 0.95 6.58 -41.96
C MET A 1 -0.10 6.30 -40.91
N LEU A 2 -1.36 6.76 -41.03
CA LEU A 2 -2.41 6.45 -40.04
C LEU A 2 -2.63 4.94 -39.83
N ALA A 3 -2.74 4.15 -40.90
CA ALA A 3 -2.90 2.69 -40.77
C ALA A 3 -1.71 1.99 -40.09
N SER A 4 -0.49 2.55 -40.21
CA SER A 4 0.73 2.01 -39.61
C SER A 4 0.86 2.39 -38.14
N VAL A 5 0.45 3.60 -37.77
CA VAL A 5 0.37 4.05 -36.36
C VAL A 5 -0.72 3.28 -35.63
N VAL A 6 -1.88 3.08 -36.27
CA VAL A 6 -2.97 2.22 -35.76
C VAL A 6 -2.45 0.80 -35.59
N PHE A 7 -1.89 0.15 -36.61
CA PHE A 7 -1.39 -1.22 -36.45
C PHE A 7 -0.31 -1.37 -35.37
N PHE A 8 0.55 -0.35 -35.18
CA PHE A 8 1.57 -0.34 -34.13
C PHE A 8 0.95 -0.20 -32.73
N VAL A 9 0.02 0.74 -32.54
CA VAL A 9 -0.75 0.91 -31.28
C VAL A 9 -1.63 -0.31 -30.96
N PHE A 10 -2.12 -1.03 -31.97
CA PHE A 10 -2.93 -2.24 -31.80
C PHE A 10 -2.13 -3.53 -31.56
N SER A 11 -0.81 -3.53 -31.82
CA SER A 11 0.07 -4.71 -31.61
C SER A 11 1.02 -4.55 -30.42
N LEU A 12 1.33 -3.31 -30.03
CA LEU A 12 2.04 -2.95 -28.81
C LEU A 12 1.51 -3.65 -27.53
N PRO A 13 0.18 -3.75 -27.29
CA PRO A 13 -0.35 -4.38 -26.07
C PRO A 13 -0.08 -5.88 -25.96
N PHE A 14 0.26 -6.57 -27.06
CA PHE A 14 0.61 -7.99 -27.04
C PHE A 14 2.10 -8.23 -26.73
N PHE A 15 2.93 -7.18 -26.76
CA PHE A 15 4.37 -7.25 -26.46
C PHE A 15 4.75 -6.51 -25.16
N ILE A 16 3.84 -5.70 -24.60
CA ILE A 16 4.02 -4.93 -23.34
C ILE A 16 3.39 -5.64 -22.12
N LEU A 17 2.98 -6.91 -22.26
CA LEU A 17 2.28 -7.69 -21.22
C LEU A 17 3.09 -8.00 -19.93
N GLY A 18 4.28 -7.44 -19.77
CA GLY A 18 5.26 -7.89 -18.77
C GLY A 18 5.36 -7.09 -17.48
N CYS A 19 4.77 -5.89 -17.40
CA CYS A 19 5.07 -4.98 -16.30
C CYS A 19 3.76 -4.34 -15.85
N GLY A 20 3.34 -4.52 -14.59
CA GLY A 20 2.11 -3.94 -14.05
C GLY A 20 2.19 -2.41 -13.95
N ILE A 21 2.19 -1.69 -15.07
CA ILE A 21 2.42 -0.24 -15.15
C ILE A 21 1.42 0.49 -14.24
N THR A 22 0.15 0.14 -14.40
CA THR A 22 -0.97 0.74 -13.66
C THR A 22 -0.89 0.36 -12.19
N THR A 23 -0.56 -0.90 -11.92
CA THR A 23 -0.35 -1.43 -10.57
C THR A 23 0.72 -0.63 -9.82
N HIS A 24 1.90 -0.45 -10.40
CA HIS A 24 2.96 0.31 -9.72
C HIS A 24 2.63 1.79 -9.53
N ILE A 25 1.96 2.42 -10.51
CA ILE A 25 1.51 3.81 -10.37
C ILE A 25 0.47 3.93 -9.25
N GLU A 26 -0.48 3.00 -9.16
CA GLU A 26 -1.49 2.97 -8.11
C GLU A 26 -0.87 2.76 -6.73
N VAL A 27 0.14 1.89 -6.60
CA VAL A 27 0.89 1.72 -5.34
C VAL A 27 1.55 3.04 -4.92
N SER A 28 2.25 3.72 -5.84
CA SER A 28 2.87 5.03 -5.57
C SER A 28 1.83 6.09 -5.19
N HIS A 29 0.67 6.08 -5.84
CA HIS A 29 -0.43 7.01 -5.56
C HIS A 29 -1.03 6.79 -4.16
N ARG A 30 -1.21 5.54 -3.74
CA ARG A 30 -1.65 5.24 -2.37
C ARG A 30 -0.60 5.63 -1.34
N ALA A 31 0.68 5.35 -1.63
CA ALA A 31 1.78 5.67 -0.73
C ALA A 31 1.86 7.17 -0.44
N GLN A 32 1.71 8.06 -1.44
CA GLN A 32 1.69 9.50 -1.19
C GLN A 32 0.52 9.95 -0.30
N ASP A 33 -0.63 9.28 -0.36
CA ASP A 33 -1.78 9.62 0.50
C ASP A 33 -1.60 9.14 1.93
N LEU A 34 -0.86 8.05 2.12
CA LEU A 34 -0.47 7.51 3.42
C LEU A 34 0.72 8.27 4.05
N TRP A 35 1.54 8.97 3.27
CA TRP A 35 2.81 9.58 3.73
C TRP A 35 2.67 10.92 4.46
N LEU A 36 1.74 10.99 5.41
CA LEU A 36 1.30 12.24 6.02
C LEU A 36 2.31 12.88 6.99
N HIS A 37 3.22 12.09 7.56
CA HIS A 37 4.21 12.53 8.55
C HIS A 37 5.45 13.20 7.95
N GLN A 38 5.61 13.20 6.62
CA GLN A 38 6.68 13.89 5.89
C GLN A 38 6.12 14.99 4.97
N PRO A 39 5.49 16.05 5.52
CA PRO A 39 4.68 16.98 4.73
C PRO A 39 5.47 17.75 3.66
N ILE A 40 6.77 18.02 3.88
CA ILE A 40 7.61 18.74 2.92
C ILE A 40 7.89 17.86 1.69
N TYR A 41 8.39 16.64 1.90
CA TYR A 41 8.71 15.72 0.82
C TYR A 41 7.46 15.21 0.11
N ARG A 42 6.38 14.94 0.87
CA ARG A 42 5.06 14.64 0.31
C ARG A 42 4.59 15.76 -0.62
N ASN A 43 4.77 17.02 -0.25
CA ASN A 43 4.40 18.14 -1.11
C ASN A 43 5.20 18.15 -2.42
N TYR A 44 6.48 17.78 -2.42
CA TYR A 44 7.25 17.64 -3.66
C TYR A 44 6.68 16.54 -4.56
N VAL A 45 6.35 15.39 -3.99
CA VAL A 45 5.70 14.28 -4.73
C VAL A 45 4.37 14.73 -5.35
N LEU A 46 3.51 15.39 -4.57
CA LEU A 46 2.22 15.89 -5.05
C LEU A 46 2.34 16.94 -6.17
N GLN A 47 3.39 17.75 -6.16
CA GLN A 47 3.63 18.77 -7.18
C GLN A 47 4.24 18.20 -8.46
N HIS A 48 4.92 17.07 -8.39
CA HIS A 48 5.67 16.46 -9.50
C HIS A 48 5.17 15.04 -9.81
N GLN A 49 3.86 14.91 -10.04
CA GLN A 49 3.24 13.63 -10.42
C GLN A 49 3.80 13.07 -11.74
N ASP A 50 4.26 13.93 -12.65
CA ASP A 50 4.95 13.52 -13.88
C ASP A 50 6.23 12.73 -13.60
N ALA A 51 6.95 13.09 -12.53
CA ALA A 51 8.15 12.42 -12.09
C ALA A 51 7.84 11.16 -11.27
N LEU A 52 6.90 11.24 -10.33
CA LEU A 52 6.48 10.07 -9.53
C LEU A 52 6.00 8.94 -10.45
N GLN A 53 5.01 9.22 -11.32
CA GLN A 53 4.47 8.24 -12.25
C GLN A 53 5.50 7.75 -13.27
N GLY A 54 6.48 8.59 -13.64
CA GLY A 54 7.58 8.17 -14.51
C GLY A 54 8.57 7.22 -13.83
N GLY A 55 8.73 7.33 -12.51
CA GLY A 55 9.56 6.43 -11.72
C GLY A 55 8.85 5.16 -11.29
N SER A 56 7.52 5.17 -11.14
CA SER A 56 6.74 4.00 -10.67
C SER A 56 6.88 2.73 -11.52
N PRO A 57 6.90 2.77 -12.87
CA PRO A 57 7.17 1.58 -13.69
C PRO A 57 8.65 1.47 -14.08
N TYR A 58 9.55 2.16 -13.37
CA TYR A 58 10.98 2.08 -13.60
C TYR A 58 11.59 1.13 -12.57
N PRO A 59 12.41 0.15 -12.97
CA PRO A 59 13.17 0.11 -14.24
C PRO A 59 12.57 -0.77 -15.35
N ASP A 60 11.38 -1.32 -15.16
CA ASP A 60 10.65 -2.18 -16.10
C ASP A 60 10.54 -1.65 -17.53
N VAL A 61 10.60 -0.33 -17.71
CA VAL A 61 10.73 0.32 -19.02
C VAL A 61 11.85 -0.29 -19.90
N MET A 62 12.87 -0.91 -19.30
CA MET A 62 14.04 -1.47 -19.96
C MET A 62 13.95 -2.98 -20.26
N TYR A 63 12.91 -3.69 -19.81
CA TYR A 63 12.66 -5.08 -20.18
C TYR A 63 12.02 -5.24 -21.55
N ASP A 64 11.28 -4.21 -21.98
CA ASP A 64 10.46 -4.27 -23.19
C ASP A 64 11.29 -4.74 -24.41
N GLY A 65 10.84 -5.83 -25.04
CA GLY A 65 11.46 -6.38 -26.26
C GLY A 65 11.38 -5.42 -27.46
N VAL A 66 10.44 -4.47 -27.46
CA VAL A 66 10.36 -3.34 -28.39
C VAL A 66 11.49 -2.36 -28.12
N CYS A 67 11.88 -2.16 -26.86
CA CYS A 67 12.99 -1.27 -26.53
C CYS A 67 14.35 -1.93 -26.81
N TYR A 68 14.93 -1.59 -27.97
CA TYR A 68 16.25 -2.07 -28.41
C TYR A 68 16.42 -3.59 -28.27
N ARG A 69 15.36 -4.38 -28.51
CA ARG A 69 15.39 -5.86 -28.43
C ARG A 69 15.80 -6.40 -27.07
N GLY A 70 15.39 -5.74 -25.98
CA GLY A 70 15.70 -6.16 -24.61
C GLY A 70 17.17 -6.02 -24.23
N SER A 71 17.97 -5.28 -25.00
CA SER A 71 19.42 -5.12 -24.73
C SER A 71 19.75 -4.35 -23.44
N LEU A 72 18.74 -3.84 -22.74
CA LEU A 72 18.86 -3.20 -21.43
C LEU A 72 18.33 -4.06 -20.28
N HIS A 73 17.94 -5.33 -20.53
CA HIS A 73 17.40 -6.23 -19.50
C HIS A 73 18.28 -6.27 -18.23
N GLN A 74 19.60 -6.48 -18.37
CA GLN A 74 20.50 -6.49 -17.21
C GLN A 74 20.57 -5.14 -16.47
N VAL A 75 20.44 -4.02 -17.18
CA VAL A 75 20.35 -2.69 -16.55
C VAL A 75 19.09 -2.60 -15.71
N ALA A 76 17.98 -3.15 -16.19
CA ALA A 76 16.74 -3.24 -15.44
C ALA A 76 16.93 -4.10 -14.17
N GLU A 77 17.43 -5.33 -14.33
CA GLU A 77 17.69 -6.26 -13.22
C GLU A 77 18.51 -5.59 -12.11
N ASP A 78 19.64 -4.96 -12.43
CA ASP A 78 20.49 -4.30 -11.44
C ASP A 78 19.79 -3.11 -10.74
N THR A 79 18.86 -2.45 -11.43
CA THR A 79 18.11 -1.30 -10.92
C THR A 79 17.01 -1.69 -9.93
N HIS A 80 16.53 -2.94 -9.93
CA HIS A 80 15.55 -3.43 -8.95
C HIS A 80 16.10 -3.50 -7.53
N TRP A 81 17.43 -3.53 -7.39
CA TRP A 81 18.08 -3.82 -6.11
C TRP A 81 18.57 -2.58 -5.38
N TYR A 82 18.74 -2.72 -4.06
CA TYR A 82 19.21 -1.64 -3.18
C TYR A 82 20.51 -0.96 -3.66
N PRO A 83 21.54 -1.67 -4.17
CA PRO A 83 22.77 -1.06 -4.65
C PRO A 83 22.58 0.12 -5.60
N PHE A 84 21.58 0.06 -6.49
CA PHE A 84 21.24 1.19 -7.37
C PHE A 84 20.70 2.38 -6.57
N MET A 85 19.77 2.13 -5.65
CA MET A 85 19.16 3.18 -4.82
C MET A 85 20.21 3.90 -3.96
N LYS A 86 21.18 3.16 -3.40
CA LYS A 86 22.31 3.74 -2.67
C LYS A 86 23.06 4.77 -3.51
N ILE A 87 23.49 4.39 -4.71
CA ILE A 87 24.23 5.28 -5.63
C ILE A 87 23.36 6.47 -6.05
N ALA A 88 22.06 6.24 -6.29
CA ALA A 88 21.13 7.31 -6.62
C ALA A 88 21.01 8.36 -5.52
N ILE A 89 20.96 7.94 -4.25
CA ILE A 89 20.89 8.85 -3.11
C ILE A 89 22.22 9.55 -2.85
N GLU A 90 23.35 8.87 -3.02
CA GLU A 90 24.68 9.50 -2.94
C GLU A 90 24.85 10.57 -4.04
N TYR A 91 24.49 10.25 -5.29
CA TYR A 91 24.44 11.22 -6.38
C TYR A 91 23.51 12.39 -6.07
N MET A 92 22.32 12.11 -5.54
CA MET A 92 21.36 13.14 -5.17
C MET A 92 21.94 14.09 -4.11
N ARG A 93 22.62 13.56 -3.09
CA ARG A 93 23.27 14.36 -2.05
C ARG A 93 24.40 15.23 -2.61
N ASP A 94 25.19 14.71 -3.55
CA ASP A 94 26.24 15.47 -4.22
C ASP A 94 25.68 16.62 -5.06
N ARG A 95 24.61 16.34 -5.83
CA ARG A 95 24.09 17.25 -6.85
C ARG A 95 23.05 18.23 -6.30
N TYR A 96 22.26 17.77 -5.34
CA TYR A 96 21.12 18.47 -4.74
C TYR A 96 21.18 18.28 -3.21
N PRO A 97 22.11 18.97 -2.52
CA PRO A 97 22.39 18.69 -1.11
C PRO A 97 21.20 18.98 -0.17
N PRO A 98 21.03 18.20 0.91
CA PRO A 98 20.00 18.46 1.92
C PRO A 98 20.29 19.72 2.76
N PRO A 99 19.27 20.45 3.25
CA PRO A 99 17.86 20.25 2.96
C PRO A 99 17.50 20.71 1.54
N LEU A 100 16.65 19.94 0.87
CA LEU A 100 16.22 20.23 -0.50
C LEU A 100 15.39 21.52 -0.50
N GLN A 101 15.90 22.55 -1.17
CA GLN A 101 15.27 23.88 -1.21
C GLN A 101 13.96 23.86 -2.03
N ALA A 102 13.00 24.69 -1.61
CA ALA A 102 11.68 24.78 -2.23
C ALA A 102 11.71 25.33 -3.67
N ASP A 103 12.77 26.04 -4.06
CA ASP A 103 12.98 26.57 -5.41
C ASP A 103 13.81 25.63 -6.32
N ASN A 104 14.40 24.56 -5.77
CA ASN A 104 15.15 23.58 -6.55
C ASN A 104 14.21 22.55 -7.20
N ILE A 105 13.49 23.00 -8.24
CA ILE A 105 12.51 22.18 -8.96
C ILE A 105 13.12 20.91 -9.57
N GLN A 106 14.35 20.98 -10.09
CA GLN A 106 15.00 19.80 -10.67
C GLN A 106 15.35 18.75 -9.60
N GLY A 107 15.87 19.17 -8.45
CA GLY A 107 16.11 18.26 -7.33
C GLY A 107 14.82 17.65 -6.77
N GLN A 108 13.72 18.42 -6.74
CA GLN A 108 12.41 17.91 -6.34
C GLN A 108 11.84 16.88 -7.31
N LYS A 109 11.95 17.13 -8.62
CA LYS A 109 11.55 16.16 -9.65
C LYS A 109 12.40 14.91 -9.61
N PHE A 110 13.71 15.06 -9.47
CA PHE A 110 14.62 13.92 -9.34
C PHE A 110 14.29 13.08 -8.11
N LEU A 111 14.05 13.72 -6.95
CA LEU A 111 13.58 13.02 -5.76
C LEU A 111 12.26 12.29 -5.99
N ALA A 112 11.24 12.97 -6.55
CA ALA A 112 9.94 12.36 -6.80
C ALA A 112 10.06 11.16 -7.76
N PHE A 113 10.92 11.25 -8.78
CA PHE A 113 11.24 10.12 -9.65
C PHE A 113 11.89 8.96 -8.87
N LEU A 114 12.91 9.22 -8.06
CA LEU A 114 13.55 8.18 -7.24
C LEU A 114 12.58 7.55 -6.23
N LEU A 115 11.65 8.31 -5.67
CA LEU A 115 10.59 7.76 -4.81
C LEU A 115 9.61 6.89 -5.60
N GLY A 116 9.36 7.18 -6.88
CA GLY A 116 8.66 6.28 -7.80
C GLY A 116 9.42 4.96 -7.99
N VAL A 117 10.73 5.02 -8.31
CA VAL A 117 11.59 3.83 -8.43
C VAL A 117 11.59 3.03 -7.12
N ALA A 118 11.64 3.71 -5.99
CA ALA A 118 11.59 3.08 -4.67
C ALA A 118 10.28 2.35 -4.40
N SER A 119 9.15 2.94 -4.85
CA SER A 119 7.84 2.29 -4.78
C SER A 119 7.80 1.04 -5.66
N HIS A 120 8.38 1.10 -6.86
CA HIS A 120 8.51 -0.04 -7.76
C HIS A 120 9.29 -1.18 -7.08
N GLN A 121 10.52 -0.89 -6.64
CA GLN A 121 11.42 -1.84 -5.97
C GLN A 121 10.74 -2.61 -4.83
N ILE A 122 9.94 -1.93 -4.01
CA ILE A 122 9.23 -2.55 -2.90
C ILE A 122 8.03 -3.35 -3.36
N ALA A 123 7.22 -2.79 -4.28
CA ALA A 123 6.06 -3.47 -4.83
C ALA A 123 6.48 -4.77 -5.51
N ASP A 124 7.46 -4.70 -6.40
CA ASP A 124 8.03 -5.82 -7.14
C ASP A 124 8.52 -6.94 -6.22
N ALA A 125 9.29 -6.58 -5.19
CA ALA A 125 9.79 -7.55 -4.21
C ALA A 125 8.68 -8.38 -3.54
N VAL A 126 7.62 -7.73 -3.03
CA VAL A 126 6.53 -8.45 -2.36
C VAL A 126 5.50 -9.04 -3.34
N TRP A 127 5.43 -8.54 -4.56
CA TRP A 127 4.55 -9.06 -5.60
C TRP A 127 5.04 -10.41 -6.12
N HIS A 128 6.31 -10.47 -6.52
CA HIS A 128 6.97 -11.70 -7.01
C HIS A 128 7.44 -12.64 -5.91
N GLY A 129 7.41 -12.19 -4.66
CA GLY A 129 7.55 -13.05 -3.49
C GLY A 129 8.86 -13.83 -3.43
N SER A 130 8.75 -15.16 -3.44
CA SER A 130 9.88 -16.08 -3.29
C SER A 130 10.99 -15.85 -4.33
N LEU A 131 10.63 -15.38 -5.54
CA LEU A 131 11.60 -15.06 -6.61
C LEU A 131 12.56 -13.92 -6.23
N THR A 132 12.16 -13.04 -5.32
CA THR A 132 12.99 -11.90 -4.86
C THR A 132 13.56 -12.15 -3.45
N GLY A 133 13.27 -13.30 -2.84
CA GLY A 133 13.66 -13.61 -1.46
C GLY A 133 12.69 -13.07 -0.40
N CYS A 134 11.43 -12.84 -0.77
CA CYS A 134 10.32 -12.45 0.11
C CYS A 134 9.21 -13.52 0.06
N PRO A 135 9.31 -14.64 0.80
CA PRO A 135 8.35 -15.73 0.65
C PRO A 135 6.91 -15.31 0.96
N ASN A 136 5.95 -15.96 0.29
CA ASN A 136 4.51 -15.70 0.39
C ASN A 136 4.08 -14.34 -0.19
N GLY A 137 4.73 -13.92 -1.27
CA GLY A 137 4.28 -12.76 -2.05
C GLY A 137 2.96 -13.01 -2.75
N PHE A 138 2.46 -12.00 -3.44
CA PHE A 138 1.14 -12.06 -4.10
C PHE A 138 1.06 -13.19 -5.14
N ILE A 139 2.11 -13.36 -5.95
CA ILE A 139 2.19 -14.41 -6.96
C ILE A 139 2.33 -15.80 -6.32
N ASP A 140 3.13 -15.94 -5.25
CA ASP A 140 3.26 -17.20 -4.51
C ASP A 140 1.88 -17.69 -4.01
N ALA A 141 1.12 -16.78 -3.39
CA ALA A 141 -0.21 -17.07 -2.87
C ALA A 141 -1.20 -17.39 -3.99
N THR A 142 -1.14 -16.65 -5.09
CA THR A 142 -1.98 -16.89 -6.26
C THR A 142 -1.67 -18.25 -6.90
N ALA A 143 -0.39 -18.62 -7.00
CA ALA A 143 0.04 -19.91 -7.51
C ALA A 143 -0.55 -21.03 -6.68
N TRP A 144 -0.43 -20.92 -5.36
CA TRP A 144 -0.95 -21.91 -4.42
C TRP A 144 -2.49 -22.04 -4.49
N GLU A 145 -3.22 -20.93 -4.47
CA GLU A 145 -4.69 -20.92 -4.39
C GLU A 145 -5.40 -21.17 -5.73
N SER A 146 -4.90 -20.58 -6.82
CA SER A 146 -5.62 -20.51 -8.10
C SER A 146 -4.99 -21.33 -9.23
N PHE A 147 -3.76 -21.82 -9.07
CA PHE A 147 -3.01 -22.46 -10.16
C PHE A 147 -2.31 -23.77 -9.78
N ASP A 148 -2.77 -24.50 -8.75
CA ASP A 148 -2.18 -25.78 -8.32
C ASP A 148 -0.66 -25.69 -8.05
N SER A 149 -0.21 -24.56 -7.49
CA SER A 149 1.20 -24.21 -7.27
C SER A 149 2.05 -24.02 -8.55
N ASP A 150 1.41 -23.72 -9.69
CA ASP A 150 2.08 -23.36 -10.95
C ASP A 150 2.42 -21.86 -10.97
N GLU A 151 3.64 -21.52 -10.53
CA GLU A 151 4.13 -20.14 -10.45
C GLU A 151 4.19 -19.44 -11.81
N GLU A 152 4.53 -20.14 -12.89
CA GLU A 152 4.64 -19.53 -14.23
C GLU A 152 3.26 -19.09 -14.75
N LYS A 153 2.23 -19.92 -14.53
CA LYS A 153 0.83 -19.55 -14.84
C LYS A 153 0.32 -18.42 -13.95
N ALA A 154 0.64 -18.45 -12.65
CA ALA A 154 0.25 -17.40 -11.75
C ALA A 154 0.88 -16.07 -12.15
N HIS A 155 2.19 -16.04 -12.36
CA HIS A 155 2.94 -14.88 -12.83
C HIS A 155 2.35 -14.29 -14.13
N SER A 156 2.21 -15.12 -15.17
CA SER A 156 1.64 -14.68 -16.46
C SER A 156 0.17 -14.26 -16.40
N SER A 157 -0.57 -14.66 -15.37
CA SER A 157 -1.95 -14.21 -15.12
C SER A 157 -2.02 -12.94 -14.29
N VAL A 158 -1.14 -12.80 -13.30
CA VAL A 158 -1.23 -11.76 -12.27
C VAL A 158 -0.69 -10.43 -12.78
N ASP A 159 0.43 -10.42 -13.50
CA ASP A 159 1.05 -9.16 -13.95
C ASP A 159 0.15 -8.34 -14.88
N PRO A 160 -0.37 -8.89 -15.99
CA PRO A 160 -1.37 -8.18 -16.80
C PRO A 160 -2.75 -8.16 -16.14
N GLY A 161 -3.03 -9.08 -15.20
CA GLY A 161 -4.30 -9.18 -14.50
C GLY A 161 -4.52 -8.06 -13.49
N GLY A 162 -3.48 -7.69 -12.73
CA GLY A 162 -3.53 -6.60 -11.75
C GLY A 162 -3.91 -5.28 -12.42
N ASP A 163 -3.23 -4.95 -13.52
CA ASP A 163 -3.55 -3.77 -14.34
C ASP A 163 -4.97 -3.82 -14.89
N SER A 164 -5.40 -4.99 -15.40
CA SER A 164 -6.76 -5.18 -15.91
C SER A 164 -7.83 -4.93 -14.84
N VAL A 165 -7.65 -5.46 -13.63
CA VAL A 165 -8.57 -5.27 -12.50
C VAL A 165 -8.57 -3.81 -12.05
N ILE A 166 -7.40 -3.19 -11.91
CA ILE A 166 -7.29 -1.79 -11.50
C ILE A 166 -7.92 -0.84 -12.53
N ASP A 167 -7.63 -1.03 -13.82
CA ASP A 167 -8.20 -0.23 -14.91
C ASP A 167 -9.73 -0.37 -14.97
N TYR A 168 -10.27 -1.52 -14.57
CA TYR A 168 -11.72 -1.79 -14.58
C TYR A 168 -12.43 -1.25 -13.32
N GLU A 169 -11.87 -1.46 -12.13
CA GLU A 169 -12.57 -1.24 -10.86
C GLU A 169 -12.28 0.11 -10.21
N LEU A 170 -11.10 0.70 -10.42
CA LEU A 170 -10.66 1.87 -9.68
C LEU A 170 -10.87 3.20 -10.44
N PRO A 171 -11.10 4.32 -9.73
CA PRO A 171 -11.23 5.65 -10.31
C PRO A 171 -9.86 6.28 -10.62
N ILE A 172 -9.08 5.65 -11.51
CA ILE A 172 -7.69 6.00 -11.83
C ILE A 172 -7.51 7.10 -12.89
N ALA A 173 -8.52 7.96 -13.09
CA ALA A 173 -8.47 9.03 -14.08
C ALA A 173 -7.26 9.97 -13.89
N TYR A 174 -6.73 10.05 -12.67
CA TYR A 174 -5.54 10.84 -12.33
C TYR A 174 -4.26 10.36 -13.03
N ILE A 175 -4.16 9.07 -13.40
CA ILE A 175 -3.03 8.53 -14.17
C ILE A 175 -3.01 9.18 -15.57
N GLY A 176 -4.18 9.30 -16.20
CA GLY A 176 -4.33 9.90 -17.52
C GLY A 176 -4.22 11.43 -17.56
N LEU A 177 -4.13 12.12 -16.41
CA LEU A 177 -3.90 13.58 -16.37
C LEU A 177 -2.45 13.96 -16.69
N THR A 178 -1.53 13.01 -16.57
CA THR A 178 -0.12 13.21 -16.87
C THR A 178 0.12 13.08 -18.37
N ASN A 179 0.30 14.20 -19.05
CA ASN A 179 0.49 14.22 -20.51
C ASN A 179 1.90 13.79 -20.97
N LYS A 180 2.83 13.59 -20.03
CA LYS A 180 4.19 13.09 -20.25
C LYS A 180 4.83 12.70 -18.92
N TRP A 181 5.56 11.59 -18.87
CA TRP A 181 6.44 11.28 -17.73
C TRP A 181 7.74 12.09 -17.78
N TYR A 182 8.15 12.60 -16.61
CA TYR A 182 9.49 13.11 -16.43
C TYR A 182 10.42 11.94 -16.13
N VAL A 183 11.49 11.82 -16.92
CA VAL A 183 12.54 10.82 -16.73
C VAL A 183 13.89 11.54 -16.74
N PRO A 184 14.67 11.48 -15.65
CA PRO A 184 15.94 12.17 -15.53
C PRO A 184 17.06 11.41 -16.26
N ALA A 185 16.95 11.27 -17.58
CA ALA A 185 17.76 10.35 -18.37
C ALA A 185 19.26 10.65 -18.34
N LEU A 186 19.65 11.93 -18.20
CA LEU A 186 21.06 12.32 -18.08
C LEU A 186 21.63 11.93 -16.72
N GLU A 187 20.87 12.16 -15.64
CA GLU A 187 21.21 11.72 -14.31
C GLU A 187 21.29 10.19 -14.25
N LEU A 188 20.31 9.47 -14.81
CA LEU A 188 20.28 8.01 -14.87
C LEU A 188 21.50 7.43 -15.59
N GLN A 189 21.89 8.00 -16.74
CA GLN A 189 23.11 7.57 -17.44
C GLN A 189 24.35 7.72 -16.54
N GLU A 190 24.43 8.78 -15.73
CA GLU A 190 25.54 8.98 -14.80
C GLU A 190 25.49 8.00 -13.63
N LEU A 191 24.29 7.69 -13.12
CA LEU A 191 24.09 6.65 -12.10
C LEU A 191 24.59 5.29 -12.59
N TYR A 192 24.26 4.90 -13.82
CA TYR A 192 24.71 3.62 -14.39
C TYR A 192 26.22 3.53 -14.55
N LYS A 193 26.89 4.65 -14.85
CA LYS A 193 28.36 4.68 -14.86
C LYS A 193 28.95 4.52 -13.47
N ARG A 194 28.41 5.24 -12.47
CA ARG A 194 28.85 5.10 -11.08
C ARG A 194 28.66 3.66 -10.59
N TYR A 195 27.50 3.07 -10.89
CA TYR A 195 27.18 1.69 -10.55
C TYR A 195 28.14 0.70 -11.19
N ALA A 196 28.42 0.83 -12.49
CA ALA A 196 29.34 -0.05 -13.19
C ALA A 196 30.75 -0.02 -12.58
N VAL A 197 31.23 1.17 -12.18
CA VAL A 197 32.53 1.32 -11.53
C VAL A 197 32.55 0.74 -10.11
N GLU A 198 31.51 0.98 -9.30
CA GLU A 198 31.47 0.53 -7.91
C GLU A 198 31.25 -0.98 -7.76
N TYR A 199 30.44 -1.58 -8.64
CA TYR A 199 30.01 -2.97 -8.55
C TYR A 199 30.61 -3.89 -9.63
N ASP A 200 31.62 -3.43 -10.38
CA ASP A 200 32.26 -4.17 -11.49
C ASP A 200 31.25 -4.77 -12.47
N SER A 201 30.25 -3.96 -12.81
CA SER A 201 29.10 -4.40 -13.61
C SER A 201 29.28 -4.03 -15.09
N PRO A 202 28.97 -4.93 -16.05
CA PRO A 202 29.22 -4.70 -17.49
C PRO A 202 28.28 -3.67 -18.15
N LEU A 203 27.48 -2.94 -17.36
CA LEU A 203 26.33 -2.13 -17.77
C LEU A 203 26.68 -0.79 -18.45
N GLU A 204 27.90 -0.27 -18.23
CA GLU A 204 28.25 1.14 -18.45
C GLU A 204 28.00 1.64 -19.88
N VAL A 205 28.17 0.78 -20.89
CA VAL A 205 28.33 1.24 -22.26
C VAL A 205 27.01 1.40 -23.01
N ASN A 206 25.93 0.74 -22.55
CA ASN A 206 24.67 0.67 -23.31
C ASN A 206 23.52 1.51 -22.75
N ALA A 207 23.51 1.90 -21.46
CA ALA A 207 22.42 2.67 -20.86
C ALA A 207 22.57 4.19 -21.07
N THR A 208 22.63 4.64 -22.34
CA THR A 208 22.71 6.08 -22.65
C THR A 208 21.39 6.79 -22.34
N ALA A 209 21.46 8.10 -22.06
CA ALA A 209 20.28 8.92 -21.77
C ALA A 209 19.24 8.85 -22.89
N GLU A 210 19.67 8.82 -24.15
CA GLU A 210 18.77 8.63 -25.29
C GLU A 210 18.03 7.30 -25.21
N ARG A 211 18.76 6.20 -24.92
CA ARG A 211 18.17 4.86 -24.89
C ARG A 211 17.18 4.70 -23.73
N VAL A 212 17.55 5.20 -22.55
CA VAL A 212 16.68 5.22 -21.37
C VAL A 212 15.42 6.05 -21.63
N GLN A 213 15.56 7.23 -22.24
CA GLN A 213 14.41 8.07 -22.58
C GLN A 213 13.48 7.40 -23.58
N VAL A 214 14.03 6.79 -24.65
CA VAL A 214 13.23 6.09 -25.67
C VAL A 214 12.47 4.92 -25.04
N CYS A 215 13.11 4.10 -24.21
CA CYS A 215 12.41 3.01 -23.49
C CYS A 215 11.27 3.53 -22.61
N SER A 216 11.52 4.61 -21.87
CA SER A 216 10.52 5.18 -20.98
C SER A 216 9.35 5.80 -21.75
N ASP A 217 9.63 6.47 -22.87
CA ASP A 217 8.59 7.03 -23.76
C ASP A 217 7.74 5.92 -24.40
N LEU A 218 8.35 4.77 -24.74
CA LEU A 218 7.62 3.59 -25.25
C LEU A 218 6.68 3.03 -24.18
N MET A 219 7.16 2.86 -22.94
CA MET A 219 6.33 2.39 -21.82
C MET A 219 5.19 3.37 -21.51
N PHE A 220 5.46 4.68 -21.54
CA PHE A 220 4.42 5.71 -21.40
C PHE A 220 3.32 5.58 -22.47
N ILE A 221 3.69 5.28 -23.72
CA ILE A 221 2.73 5.00 -24.79
C ILE A 221 1.99 3.67 -24.52
N GLY A 222 2.71 2.65 -24.05
CA GLY A 222 2.18 1.34 -23.67
C GLY A 222 1.04 1.43 -22.67
N ARG A 223 1.17 2.32 -21.68
CA ARG A 223 0.11 2.59 -20.67
C ARG A 223 -1.24 2.97 -21.29
N PHE A 224 -1.26 3.73 -22.39
CA PHE A 224 -2.52 4.06 -23.08
C PHE A 224 -3.10 2.84 -23.79
N GLY A 225 -2.25 1.90 -24.23
CA GLY A 225 -2.68 0.59 -24.68
C GLY A 225 -3.39 -0.17 -23.56
N ASP A 226 -2.78 -0.24 -22.38
CA ASP A 226 -3.35 -0.94 -21.23
C ASP A 226 -4.73 -0.39 -20.84
N ALA A 227 -4.83 0.95 -20.71
CA ALA A 227 -6.09 1.61 -20.38
C ALA A 227 -7.22 1.32 -21.39
N LEU A 228 -6.89 1.11 -22.67
CA LEU A 228 -7.87 0.85 -23.71
C LEU A 228 -8.24 -0.62 -23.84
N PHE A 229 -7.30 -1.54 -23.56
CA PHE A 229 -7.44 -2.96 -23.88
C PHE A 229 -7.50 -3.86 -22.65
N LEU A 230 -6.69 -3.65 -21.61
CA LEU A 230 -6.67 -4.53 -20.45
C LEU A 230 -7.96 -4.43 -19.64
N GLY A 231 -8.57 -3.25 -19.51
CA GLY A 231 -9.91 -3.13 -18.92
C GLY A 231 -11.00 -3.90 -19.66
N VAL A 232 -10.86 -4.12 -20.98
CA VAL A 232 -11.78 -4.95 -21.78
C VAL A 232 -11.52 -6.45 -21.58
N GLU A 233 -10.27 -6.82 -21.33
CA GLU A 233 -9.86 -8.19 -20.99
C GLU A 233 -10.17 -8.56 -19.52
N TYR A 234 -10.77 -7.66 -18.74
CA TYR A 234 -11.17 -7.93 -17.34
C TYR A 234 -11.87 -9.30 -17.17
N PRO A 235 -12.87 -9.69 -18.00
CA PRO A 235 -13.51 -11.00 -17.87
C PRO A 235 -12.53 -12.19 -17.99
N LYS A 236 -11.47 -12.07 -18.80
CA LYS A 236 -10.48 -13.15 -18.99
C LYS A 236 -9.72 -13.42 -17.70
N TYR A 237 -9.27 -12.36 -17.02
CA TYR A 237 -8.52 -12.49 -15.76
C TYR A 237 -9.45 -12.79 -14.59
N SER A 238 -10.63 -12.16 -14.57
CA SER A 238 -11.62 -12.34 -13.50
C SER A 238 -12.19 -13.77 -13.43
N HIS A 239 -12.29 -14.49 -14.56
CA HIS A 239 -12.83 -15.85 -14.56
C HIS A 239 -11.82 -16.93 -14.18
N ASN A 240 -10.52 -16.69 -14.39
CA ASN A 240 -9.48 -17.70 -14.25
C ASN A 240 -8.61 -17.52 -13.00
N ASN A 241 -8.78 -16.41 -12.28
CA ASN A 241 -7.96 -16.06 -11.12
C ASN A 241 -8.83 -15.40 -10.05
N THR A 242 -9.49 -16.24 -9.24
CA THR A 242 -10.37 -15.77 -8.15
C THR A 242 -9.57 -15.11 -7.04
N PHE A 243 -8.37 -15.62 -6.74
CA PHE A 243 -7.51 -15.03 -5.72
C PHE A 243 -7.16 -13.58 -6.04
N LEU A 244 -6.77 -13.29 -7.30
CA LEU A 244 -6.49 -11.93 -7.75
C LEU A 244 -7.66 -10.99 -7.45
N LEU A 245 -8.88 -11.35 -7.83
CA LEU A 245 -10.05 -10.49 -7.61
C LEU A 245 -10.31 -10.24 -6.11
N ASP A 246 -10.29 -11.32 -5.33
CA ASP A 246 -10.68 -11.25 -3.93
C ASP A 246 -9.61 -10.55 -3.06
N ASN A 247 -8.35 -10.61 -3.49
CA ASN A 247 -7.21 -10.25 -2.64
C ASN A 247 -6.32 -9.13 -3.18
N LEU A 248 -6.48 -8.65 -4.43
CA LEU A 248 -5.61 -7.61 -5.01
C LEU A 248 -5.45 -6.39 -4.10
N TYR A 249 -6.52 -5.97 -3.43
CA TYR A 249 -6.49 -4.80 -2.55
C TYR A 249 -5.89 -5.09 -1.18
N GLU A 250 -6.35 -6.14 -0.52
CA GLU A 250 -6.17 -6.36 0.92
C GLU A 250 -5.24 -7.53 1.28
N TYR A 251 -4.68 -8.24 0.29
CA TYR A 251 -3.73 -9.32 0.58
C TYR A 251 -2.62 -8.80 1.46
N TYR A 252 -2.40 -9.47 2.59
CA TYR A 252 -1.57 -8.95 3.66
C TYR A 252 -0.09 -8.83 3.25
N HIS A 253 0.36 -9.59 2.24
CA HIS A 253 1.73 -9.57 1.75
C HIS A 253 1.80 -9.48 0.21
N GLY A 254 1.72 -8.25 -0.32
CA GLY A 254 1.75 -8.00 -1.76
C GLY A 254 0.44 -7.50 -2.36
N GLY A 255 -0.63 -7.34 -1.58
CA GLY A 255 -1.80 -6.57 -2.02
C GLY A 255 -1.47 -5.07 -2.14
N LEU A 256 -2.26 -4.31 -2.89
CA LEU A 256 -2.03 -2.88 -3.16
C LEU A 256 -1.82 -2.05 -1.89
N LEU A 257 -2.62 -2.31 -0.84
CA LEU A 257 -2.47 -1.62 0.44
C LEU A 257 -1.15 -1.95 1.12
N ASN A 258 -0.80 -3.24 1.19
CA ASN A 258 0.46 -3.66 1.78
C ASN A 258 1.66 -3.05 1.02
N MET A 259 1.67 -3.13 -0.30
CA MET A 259 2.72 -2.53 -1.13
C MET A 259 2.87 -1.03 -0.90
N ALA A 260 1.75 -0.30 -0.78
CA ALA A 260 1.77 1.14 -0.53
C ALA A 260 2.32 1.47 0.87
N HIS A 261 1.91 0.71 1.89
CA HIS A 261 2.39 0.90 3.26
C HIS A 261 3.88 0.55 3.43
N LYS A 262 4.36 -0.49 2.75
CA LYS A 262 5.79 -0.84 2.68
C LYS A 262 6.58 0.22 1.93
N THR A 263 6.01 0.77 0.86
CA THR A 263 6.57 1.91 0.12
C THR A 263 6.77 3.12 1.02
N VAL A 264 5.78 3.50 1.84
CA VAL A 264 5.90 4.61 2.81
C VAL A 264 7.07 4.39 3.78
N ARG A 265 7.21 3.17 4.32
CA ARG A 265 8.34 2.83 5.21
C ARG A 265 9.67 2.96 4.49
N TYR A 266 9.75 2.53 3.24
CA TYR A 266 10.98 2.63 2.45
C TYR A 266 11.30 4.08 2.05
N TRP A 267 10.29 4.90 1.73
CA TRP A 267 10.45 6.33 1.51
C TRP A 267 11.03 7.05 2.72
N ASP A 268 10.59 6.71 3.94
CA ASP A 268 11.18 7.27 5.17
C ASP A 268 12.67 6.94 5.29
N GLN A 269 13.05 5.71 4.91
CA GLN A 269 14.45 5.28 4.91
C GLN A 269 15.26 6.00 3.84
N ILE A 270 14.70 6.19 2.64
CA ILE A 270 15.32 6.96 1.57
C ILE A 270 15.52 8.42 1.98
N ILE A 271 14.53 9.04 2.61
CA ILE A 271 14.66 10.40 3.12
C ILE A 271 15.72 10.46 4.23
N ALA A 272 15.77 9.48 5.13
CA ALA A 272 16.79 9.42 6.16
C ALA A 272 18.21 9.29 5.55
N MET A 273 18.38 8.45 4.52
CA MET A 273 19.63 8.36 3.76
C MET A 273 19.97 9.69 3.07
N TYR A 274 18.99 10.33 2.43
CA TYR A 274 19.16 11.60 1.75
C TYR A 274 19.55 12.72 2.72
N GLU A 275 19.04 12.74 3.95
CA GLU A 275 19.37 13.78 4.93
C GLU A 275 20.68 13.49 5.67
N SER A 276 20.86 12.26 6.16
CA SER A 276 21.92 11.91 7.11
C SER A 276 23.08 11.10 6.51
N GLY A 277 22.95 10.65 5.26
CA GLY A 277 23.93 9.80 4.58
C GLY A 277 23.51 8.32 4.55
N THR A 278 24.04 7.56 3.60
CA THR A 278 23.70 6.14 3.36
C THR A 278 24.26 5.21 4.45
N ASP A 279 25.31 5.62 5.17
CA ASP A 279 25.98 4.84 6.22
C ASP A 279 25.11 4.55 7.46
N ILE A 280 23.95 5.21 7.60
CA ILE A 280 23.04 5.00 8.74
C ILE A 280 22.23 3.70 8.61
N CYS A 281 22.28 3.05 7.45
CA CYS A 281 21.47 1.89 7.13
C CYS A 281 22.28 0.59 7.15
N GLN A 282 21.66 -0.45 7.68
CA GLN A 282 22.16 -1.81 7.63
C GLN A 282 21.34 -2.63 6.64
N ILE A 283 22.03 -3.56 5.98
CA ILE A 283 21.51 -4.23 4.79
C ILE A 283 21.86 -5.71 4.90
N PRO A 284 20.92 -6.52 5.38
CA PRO A 284 21.13 -7.96 5.50
C PRO A 284 21.14 -8.65 4.12
N SER A 285 20.54 -8.04 3.09
CA SER A 285 20.53 -8.52 1.71
C SER A 285 20.37 -7.37 0.71
N ASN A 286 20.74 -7.56 -0.56
CA ASN A 286 20.54 -6.54 -1.61
C ASN A 286 19.06 -6.25 -1.91
N ASN A 287 18.13 -7.00 -1.32
CA ASN A 287 16.71 -6.80 -1.51
C ASN A 287 16.24 -5.55 -0.72
N PRO A 288 15.64 -4.55 -1.41
CA PRO A 288 15.20 -3.29 -0.81
C PRO A 288 14.18 -3.47 0.32
N TYR A 289 13.42 -4.57 0.32
CA TYR A 289 12.44 -4.92 1.35
C TYR A 289 13.07 -5.00 2.75
N TYR A 290 14.33 -5.44 2.85
CA TYR A 290 15.03 -5.62 4.12
C TYR A 290 15.90 -4.43 4.53
N LEU A 291 15.80 -3.29 3.83
CA LEU A 291 16.50 -2.08 4.24
C LEU A 291 16.05 -1.68 5.66
N ASN A 292 17.01 -1.43 6.53
CA ASN A 292 16.74 -0.93 7.88
C ASN A 292 17.73 0.18 8.26
N CYS A 293 17.22 1.39 8.45
CA CYS A 293 18.00 2.57 8.83
C CYS A 293 17.81 2.96 10.29
N SER A 294 18.88 3.44 10.93
CA SER A 294 18.80 4.03 12.26
C SER A 294 18.17 5.43 12.19
N ILE A 295 16.84 5.52 12.26
CA ILE A 295 16.10 6.79 12.14
C ILE A 295 15.94 7.46 13.52
N PRO A 296 16.59 8.62 13.78
CA PRO A 296 16.58 9.26 15.10
C PRO A 296 15.20 9.73 15.58
N HIS A 297 14.28 10.01 14.64
CA HIS A 297 12.97 10.61 14.96
C HIS A 297 11.90 9.61 15.41
N LEU A 298 12.06 8.30 15.16
CA LEU A 298 11.06 7.29 15.54
C LEU A 298 11.22 6.77 16.98
N GLN A 299 12.33 7.09 17.65
CA GLN A 299 12.65 6.52 18.98
C GLN A 299 12.06 7.28 20.18
N ASN A 300 11.42 8.45 20.00
CA ASN A 300 11.10 9.38 21.12
C ASN A 300 9.71 10.05 21.06
N LEU A 301 8.73 9.49 20.36
CA LEU A 301 7.45 10.19 20.18
C LEU A 301 6.32 9.54 20.99
N GLU A 302 6.24 9.94 22.26
CA GLU A 302 5.01 9.92 23.04
C GLU A 302 3.96 10.85 22.39
N GLU A 303 2.77 10.30 22.15
CA GLU A 303 1.46 10.94 21.95
C GLU A 303 1.45 12.47 21.75
N LYS A 304 1.74 12.94 20.53
CA LYS A 304 1.14 14.19 20.04
C LYS A 304 0.29 13.88 18.84
N GLN A 305 -0.98 13.62 19.12
CA GLN A 305 -2.08 13.49 18.17
C GLN A 305 -2.20 14.79 17.35
N GLN A 306 -1.46 14.88 16.24
CA GLN A 306 -1.64 15.97 15.29
C GLN A 306 -2.95 15.71 14.55
N SER A 307 -3.92 16.60 14.73
CA SER A 307 -5.18 16.60 14.00
C SER A 307 -4.91 16.94 12.54
N ILE A 308 -4.79 15.91 11.68
CA ILE A 308 -4.72 16.10 10.24
C ILE A 308 -6.12 16.53 9.77
N THR A 309 -6.24 17.79 9.36
CA THR A 309 -7.48 18.33 8.81
C THR A 309 -7.52 17.97 7.32
N TYR A 310 -8.32 16.98 6.96
CA TYR A 310 -8.59 16.64 5.56
C TYR A 310 -9.46 17.75 4.94
N ILE A 311 -8.87 18.56 4.06
CA ILE A 311 -9.65 19.47 3.21
C ILE A 311 -9.94 18.70 1.92
N ARG A 312 -11.14 18.10 1.82
CA ARG A 312 -11.62 17.53 0.56
C ARG A 312 -11.72 18.66 -0.46
N SER A 313 -10.85 18.64 -1.47
CA SER A 313 -11.08 19.38 -2.71
C SER A 313 -12.45 18.99 -3.25
N LYS A 314 -13.30 19.98 -3.55
CA LYS A 314 -14.67 19.81 -4.03
C LYS A 314 -14.77 18.67 -5.04
N SER A 315 -15.81 17.85 -4.87
CA SER A 315 -16.22 16.79 -5.79
C SER A 315 -16.05 17.20 -7.25
N SER A 316 -14.98 16.72 -7.87
CA SER A 316 -14.94 16.61 -9.32
C SER A 316 -15.94 15.52 -9.69
N ASN A 317 -16.99 15.91 -10.43
CA ASN A 317 -17.93 14.99 -11.05
C ASN A 317 -17.18 14.12 -12.07
N TYR A 318 -16.53 13.05 -11.61
CA TYR A 318 -15.97 12.03 -12.48
C TYR A 318 -17.05 10.98 -12.71
N LEU A 319 -17.62 11.01 -13.91
CA LEU A 319 -18.36 9.87 -14.45
C LEU A 319 -17.32 8.86 -14.95
N PRO A 320 -17.42 7.56 -14.60
CA PRO A 320 -16.60 6.54 -15.23
C PRO A 320 -16.87 6.55 -16.74
N PHE A 321 -15.82 6.37 -17.53
CA PHE A 321 -15.89 6.32 -18.99
C PHE A 321 -16.52 4.99 -19.44
N SER A 322 -17.83 4.83 -19.25
CA SER A 322 -18.60 3.80 -19.95
C SER A 322 -19.33 4.47 -21.11
N SER A 323 -18.73 4.41 -22.29
CA SER A 323 -19.40 4.80 -23.54
C SER A 323 -20.41 3.72 -23.95
N GLN A 324 -21.57 3.64 -23.33
CA GLN A 324 -22.75 3.02 -23.94
C GLN A 324 -24.03 3.77 -23.56
N SER A 325 -24.66 4.35 -24.60
CA SER A 325 -26.05 4.81 -24.67
C SER A 325 -26.62 5.53 -23.44
N SER A 326 -26.75 6.84 -23.60
CA SER A 326 -27.54 7.75 -22.77
C SER A 326 -28.95 7.22 -22.47
N LEU A 327 -29.12 6.59 -21.31
CA LEU A 327 -30.36 6.69 -20.55
C LEU A 327 -30.31 8.02 -19.82
N SER A 328 -31.36 8.82 -19.96
CA SER A 328 -31.40 10.18 -19.42
C SER A 328 -31.26 10.13 -17.90
N LEU A 329 -30.12 10.59 -17.40
CA LEU A 329 -29.79 10.81 -15.98
C LEU A 329 -30.51 12.05 -15.43
N SER A 330 -31.77 12.27 -15.81
CA SER A 330 -32.52 13.48 -15.46
C SER A 330 -33.43 13.34 -14.24
N THR A 331 -33.44 12.20 -13.53
CA THR A 331 -34.39 11.98 -12.41
C THR A 331 -33.86 11.26 -11.18
N LEU A 332 -32.54 11.12 -10.98
CA LEU A 332 -32.01 10.77 -9.65
C LEU A 332 -31.78 12.05 -8.83
N GLN A 333 -32.86 12.59 -8.26
CA GLN A 333 -32.72 13.44 -7.08
C GLN A 333 -32.32 12.54 -5.90
N TYR A 334 -31.02 12.45 -5.62
CA TYR A 334 -30.54 11.97 -4.32
C TYR A 334 -30.98 12.97 -3.25
N ASN A 335 -32.16 12.76 -2.67
CA ASN A 335 -32.65 13.51 -1.51
C ASN A 335 -32.21 12.87 -0.18
N GLU A 336 -31.44 11.79 -0.22
CA GLU A 336 -30.81 11.22 0.98
C GLU A 336 -29.40 11.80 1.10
N ILE A 337 -29.19 12.62 2.13
CA ILE A 337 -27.82 12.93 2.56
C ILE A 337 -27.26 11.59 3.06
N PRO A 338 -26.14 11.09 2.50
CA PRO A 338 -25.55 9.86 3.00
C PRO A 338 -25.22 10.03 4.48
N MET A 339 -25.96 9.32 5.33
CA MET A 339 -25.64 9.14 6.73
C MET A 339 -24.61 8.03 6.82
N GLY A 340 -23.55 8.22 7.59
CA GLY A 340 -22.51 7.22 7.69
C GLY A 340 -21.36 7.66 8.58
N LEU A 341 -20.55 6.67 8.96
CA LEU A 341 -19.33 6.86 9.70
C LEU A 341 -18.15 6.65 8.76
N ILE A 342 -17.20 7.58 8.76
CA ILE A 342 -15.98 7.49 7.97
C ILE A 342 -14.75 7.70 8.85
N SER A 343 -13.61 7.18 8.41
CA SER A 343 -12.31 7.60 8.91
C SER A 343 -11.80 8.82 8.16
N ASN A 344 -11.03 9.68 8.84
CA ASN A 344 -10.29 10.77 8.22
C ASN A 344 -9.04 10.33 7.45
N GLN A 345 -8.70 9.05 7.47
CA GLN A 345 -7.53 8.49 6.80
C GLN A 345 -7.94 7.57 5.65
N SER A 346 -7.52 7.93 4.44
CA SER A 346 -7.69 7.07 3.26
C SER A 346 -6.98 5.75 3.48
N TYR A 347 -7.55 4.67 2.92
CA TYR A 347 -6.93 3.34 2.90
C TYR A 347 -6.73 2.68 4.27
N ALA A 348 -7.32 3.22 5.34
CA ALA A 348 -7.23 2.65 6.68
C ALA A 348 -8.06 1.37 6.89
N SER A 349 -8.76 0.89 5.85
CA SER A 349 -9.73 -0.22 5.93
C SER A 349 -10.74 -0.04 7.05
N PHE A 350 -11.21 1.21 7.22
CA PHE A 350 -12.16 1.56 8.26
C PHE A 350 -13.49 0.81 8.06
N GLY A 351 -13.97 0.19 9.13
CA GLY A 351 -15.16 -0.66 9.09
C GLY A 351 -14.87 -2.12 8.76
N ARG A 352 -13.59 -2.55 8.71
CA ARG A 352 -13.23 -3.95 8.37
C ARG A 352 -13.95 -4.96 9.26
N THR A 353 -13.97 -4.70 10.57
CA THR A 353 -14.66 -5.52 11.56
C THR A 353 -15.42 -4.61 12.51
N THR A 354 -16.64 -5.03 12.85
CA THR A 354 -17.51 -4.34 13.81
C THR A 354 -17.98 -5.31 14.88
N LEU A 355 -18.16 -4.81 16.10
CA LEU A 355 -18.55 -5.61 17.25
C LEU A 355 -19.47 -4.80 18.16
N PHE A 356 -20.47 -5.47 18.73
CA PHE A 356 -21.43 -4.90 19.67
C PHE A 356 -21.41 -5.70 20.96
N ALA A 357 -21.11 -5.05 22.08
CA ALA A 357 -21.08 -5.64 23.41
C ALA A 357 -21.25 -4.56 24.47
N ASP A 358 -21.61 -4.93 25.69
CA ASP A 358 -21.68 -4.02 26.84
C ASP A 358 -20.40 -4.19 27.67
N PHE A 359 -19.38 -3.35 27.42
CA PHE A 359 -18.06 -3.47 28.05
C PHE A 359 -18.01 -2.81 29.44
N ASN A 360 -18.98 -1.95 29.75
CA ASN A 360 -19.08 -1.25 31.03
C ASN A 360 -20.21 -1.75 31.94
N ASN A 361 -20.96 -2.75 31.48
CA ASN A 361 -22.08 -3.41 32.15
C ASN A 361 -23.14 -2.41 32.64
N ASP A 362 -23.44 -1.39 31.84
CA ASP A 362 -24.45 -0.37 32.15
C ASP A 362 -25.84 -0.69 31.57
N GLY A 363 -25.96 -1.81 30.85
CA GLY A 363 -27.17 -2.28 30.20
C GLY A 363 -27.43 -1.66 28.83
N LEU A 364 -26.50 -0.85 28.31
CA LEU A 364 -26.52 -0.30 26.95
C LEU A 364 -25.43 -0.97 26.12
N ILE A 365 -25.73 -1.18 24.84
CA ILE A 365 -24.76 -1.80 23.92
C ILE A 365 -23.77 -0.75 23.43
N ASP A 366 -22.49 -1.06 23.57
CA ASP A 366 -21.38 -0.31 23.00
C ASP A 366 -21.06 -0.79 21.58
N PHE A 367 -20.42 0.08 20.81
CA PHE A 367 -20.01 -0.19 19.44
C PHE A 367 -18.50 -0.09 19.29
N ALA A 368 -17.87 -1.16 18.81
CA ALA A 368 -16.48 -1.18 18.41
C ALA A 368 -16.36 -1.33 16.89
N VAL A 369 -15.46 -0.55 16.29
CA VAL A 369 -15.18 -0.59 14.85
C VAL A 369 -13.69 -0.46 14.59
N SER A 370 -13.16 -1.30 13.70
CA SER A 370 -11.73 -1.33 13.41
C SER A 370 -11.34 -0.65 12.10
N ALA A 371 -10.07 -0.28 12.03
CA ALA A 371 -9.36 0.21 10.87
C ALA A 371 -7.94 -0.42 10.89
N PRO A 372 -7.79 -1.68 10.47
CA PRO A 372 -6.53 -2.42 10.62
C PRO A 372 -5.37 -1.82 9.81
N ASP A 373 -5.66 -1.14 8.70
CA ASP A 373 -4.63 -0.51 7.87
C ASP A 373 -4.37 0.96 8.29
N TYR A 374 -4.94 1.40 9.43
CA TYR A 374 -4.70 2.74 9.95
C TYR A 374 -3.22 2.97 10.26
N TYR A 375 -2.65 3.99 9.65
CA TYR A 375 -1.35 4.55 9.99
C TYR A 375 -1.40 5.22 11.36
N ASN A 376 -0.71 4.64 12.34
CA ASN A 376 -0.36 5.31 13.58
C ASN A 376 1.01 5.94 13.41
N PHE A 377 1.26 7.07 14.08
CA PHE A 377 2.52 7.79 13.91
C PHE A 377 3.71 6.87 14.20
N GLY A 378 4.58 6.67 13.20
CA GLY A 378 5.73 5.76 13.28
C GLY A 378 5.44 4.28 13.05
N CYS A 379 4.18 3.91 12.83
CA CYS A 379 3.72 2.53 12.67
C CYS A 379 2.79 2.43 11.44
N SER A 380 3.38 2.13 10.28
CA SER A 380 2.63 1.87 9.04
C SER A 380 1.82 0.59 9.18
N GLN A 381 0.52 0.64 8.82
CA GLN A 381 -0.47 -0.40 9.16
C GLN A 381 -0.39 -0.75 10.65
N GLY A 382 -0.47 0.24 11.53
CA GLY A 382 -0.42 0.00 12.98
C GLY A 382 -1.78 -0.41 13.56
N GLY A 383 -2.84 -0.27 12.77
CA GLY A 383 -4.20 -0.62 13.11
C GLY A 383 -4.82 0.22 14.23
N ARG A 384 -6.14 0.32 14.22
CA ARG A 384 -6.85 1.08 15.24
C ARG A 384 -8.23 0.50 15.48
N VAL A 385 -8.66 0.48 16.73
CA VAL A 385 -10.05 0.14 17.10
C VAL A 385 -10.66 1.33 17.82
N PHE A 386 -11.81 1.78 17.34
CA PHE A 386 -12.57 2.87 17.91
C PHE A 386 -13.75 2.31 18.69
N ILE A 387 -13.99 2.86 19.88
CA ILE A 387 -15.08 2.45 20.77
C ILE A 387 -16.01 3.65 20.98
N ILE A 388 -17.31 3.41 20.84
CA ILE A 388 -18.36 4.34 21.23
C ILE A 388 -19.24 3.66 22.27
N TYR A 389 -19.32 4.24 23.47
CA TYR A 389 -20.13 3.68 24.54
C TYR A 389 -21.60 4.01 24.33
N GLY A 390 -22.47 3.04 24.60
CA GLY A 390 -23.91 3.21 24.56
C GLY A 390 -24.35 4.33 25.50
N LYS A 391 -25.27 5.19 25.03
CA LYS A 391 -25.81 6.30 25.83
C LYS A 391 -27.33 6.24 25.83
N LYS A 392 -27.94 6.39 27.00
CA LYS A 392 -29.39 6.37 27.13
C LYS A 392 -30.02 7.50 26.29
N ASP A 393 -31.08 7.15 25.56
CA ASP A 393 -31.84 8.08 24.71
C ASP A 393 -31.00 8.74 23.60
N GLN A 394 -29.85 8.14 23.24
CA GLN A 394 -28.98 8.59 22.16
C GLN A 394 -28.53 7.38 21.32
N PRO A 395 -28.58 7.46 19.97
CA PRO A 395 -27.98 6.42 19.15
C PRO A 395 -26.46 6.39 19.37
N PRO A 396 -25.80 5.20 19.33
CA PRO A 396 -24.35 5.10 19.52
C PRO A 396 -23.59 5.95 18.51
N VAL A 397 -24.05 5.98 17.26
CA VAL A 397 -23.57 6.93 16.26
C VAL A 397 -24.57 8.09 16.20
N PRO A 398 -24.14 9.35 16.38
CA PRO A 398 -25.04 10.50 16.33
C PRO A 398 -25.85 10.50 15.02
N GLU A 399 -27.16 10.74 15.10
CA GLU A 399 -28.00 11.07 13.93
C GLU A 399 -27.53 12.41 13.35
N ARG A 400 -26.55 12.34 12.44
CA ARG A 400 -26.00 13.49 11.70
C ARG A 400 -25.72 13.05 10.26
N ASP A 401 -25.44 14.03 9.41
CA ASP A 401 -24.68 13.83 8.17
C ASP A 401 -23.39 13.02 8.47
N ILE A 402 -22.65 12.63 7.43
CA ILE A 402 -21.37 11.90 7.54
C ILE A 402 -20.53 12.36 8.76
N SER A 403 -20.29 11.44 9.70
CA SER A 403 -19.46 11.68 10.89
C SER A 403 -18.07 11.09 10.74
N ILE A 404 -17.07 11.75 11.32
CA ILE A 404 -15.68 11.30 11.32
C ILE A 404 -15.40 10.58 12.64
N ILE A 405 -15.07 9.29 12.58
CA ILE A 405 -14.92 8.43 13.77
C ILE A 405 -13.88 8.97 14.75
N GLU A 406 -12.76 9.52 14.26
CA GLU A 406 -11.71 10.08 15.09
C GLU A 406 -12.17 11.29 15.93
N GLN A 407 -13.32 11.88 15.60
CA GLN A 407 -13.88 13.03 16.32
C GLN A 407 -14.99 12.65 17.31
N ILE A 408 -15.56 11.45 17.19
CA ILE A 408 -16.73 11.04 17.96
C ILE A 408 -16.50 9.81 18.84
N ALA A 409 -15.45 9.02 18.57
CA ALA A 409 -15.11 7.86 19.39
C ALA A 409 -14.86 8.29 20.85
N ASP A 410 -15.49 7.60 21.80
CA ASP A 410 -15.26 7.85 23.22
C ASP A 410 -13.88 7.32 23.64
N GLN A 411 -13.39 6.27 22.97
CA GLN A 411 -12.07 5.69 23.21
C GLN A 411 -11.45 5.13 21.92
N THR A 412 -10.12 5.08 21.88
CA THR A 412 -9.34 4.48 20.78
C THR A 412 -8.31 3.53 21.37
N LEU A 413 -8.18 2.34 20.78
CA LEU A 413 -7.13 1.36 21.08
C LEU A 413 -6.17 1.26 19.90
N ILE A 414 -4.88 1.14 20.22
CA ILE A 414 -3.78 0.94 19.28
C ILE A 414 -2.93 -0.24 19.76
N SER A 415 -2.24 -0.92 18.85
CA SER A 415 -1.32 -1.99 19.24
C SER A 415 -0.21 -1.44 20.16
N PRO A 416 0.17 -2.16 21.24
CA PRO A 416 1.30 -1.78 22.08
C PRO A 416 2.66 -1.98 21.40
N ILE A 417 2.73 -2.70 20.28
CA ILE A 417 3.98 -3.06 19.57
C ILE A 417 3.80 -2.77 18.08
N CYS A 418 4.78 -2.06 17.49
CA CYS A 418 4.75 -1.64 16.09
C CYS A 418 5.68 -2.45 15.19
N ASP A 419 5.55 -3.78 15.21
CA ASP A 419 6.45 -4.69 14.48
C ASP A 419 5.75 -5.45 13.32
N GLY A 420 4.63 -4.90 12.81
CA GLY A 420 3.92 -5.40 11.62
C GLY A 420 2.39 -5.30 11.58
N ASP A 421 1.71 -4.40 12.29
CA ASP A 421 0.47 -4.84 12.95
C ASP A 421 -0.87 -4.27 12.46
N ARG A 422 -1.58 -5.04 11.61
CA ARG A 422 -3.00 -4.89 11.24
C ARG A 422 -3.95 -5.05 12.44
N PHE A 423 -3.73 -4.30 13.51
CA PHE A 423 -4.46 -4.37 14.76
C PHE A 423 -5.94 -4.02 14.55
N GLY A 424 -6.82 -4.92 14.97
CA GLY A 424 -8.24 -4.82 14.71
C GLY A 424 -8.71 -5.59 13.47
N THR A 425 -7.89 -6.45 12.85
CA THR A 425 -8.37 -7.34 11.79
C THR A 425 -9.52 -8.21 12.29
N GLY A 426 -9.35 -8.89 13.42
CA GLY A 426 -10.40 -9.63 14.12
C GLY A 426 -10.79 -8.93 15.42
N LEU A 427 -12.09 -8.99 15.74
CA LEU A 427 -12.66 -8.54 17.02
C LEU A 427 -13.57 -9.63 17.58
N ALA A 428 -13.47 -9.90 18.88
CA ALA A 428 -14.40 -10.75 19.62
C ALA A 428 -14.56 -10.23 21.06
N PHE A 429 -15.53 -10.75 21.82
CA PHE A 429 -15.67 -10.42 23.23
C PHE A 429 -16.06 -11.64 24.07
N LEU A 430 -15.61 -11.65 25.31
CA LEU A 430 -15.96 -12.63 26.34
C LEU A 430 -15.59 -12.05 27.71
N ASP A 431 -16.20 -12.54 28.79
CA ASP A 431 -15.70 -12.26 30.15
C ASP A 431 -14.56 -13.24 30.45
N TRP A 432 -13.32 -12.85 30.11
CA TRP A 432 -12.16 -13.73 30.25
C TRP A 432 -11.77 -13.90 31.72
N ASN A 433 -11.88 -12.84 32.51
CA ASN A 433 -11.39 -12.80 33.89
C ASN A 433 -12.49 -13.14 34.93
N ASN A 434 -13.73 -13.39 34.47
CA ASN A 434 -14.92 -13.70 35.27
C ASN A 434 -15.28 -12.59 36.28
N ASP A 435 -15.14 -11.32 35.88
CA ASP A 435 -15.48 -10.14 36.70
C ASP A 435 -16.85 -9.53 36.36
N SER A 436 -17.62 -10.20 35.48
CA SER A 436 -18.93 -9.79 35.00
C SER A 436 -18.94 -8.57 34.07
N PHE A 437 -17.78 -8.15 33.54
CA PHE A 437 -17.69 -7.21 32.44
C PHE A 437 -17.24 -7.96 31.17
N ASN A 438 -17.78 -7.58 30.00
CA ASN A 438 -17.27 -8.14 28.76
C ASN A 438 -15.86 -7.58 28.50
N ASP A 439 -14.91 -8.44 28.18
CA ASP A 439 -13.58 -8.06 27.72
C ASP A 439 -13.53 -8.04 26.19
N LEU A 440 -12.76 -7.11 25.63
CA LEU A 440 -12.54 -7.03 24.18
C LEU A 440 -11.29 -7.81 23.78
N VAL A 441 -11.43 -8.71 22.83
CA VAL A 441 -10.32 -9.40 22.16
C VAL A 441 -10.06 -8.74 20.82
N VAL A 442 -8.81 -8.37 20.56
CA VAL A 442 -8.38 -7.75 19.32
C VAL A 442 -7.18 -8.51 18.75
N SER A 443 -7.22 -8.87 17.47
CA SER A 443 -6.10 -9.52 16.81
C SER A 443 -5.29 -8.58 15.94
N SER A 444 -4.06 -9.02 15.64
CA SER A 444 -3.10 -8.40 14.73
C SER A 444 -2.37 -9.52 13.98
N PRO A 445 -2.97 -10.09 12.92
CA PRO A 445 -2.42 -11.28 12.24
C PRO A 445 -1.09 -11.01 11.55
N SER A 446 -0.80 -9.75 11.24
CA SER A 446 0.48 -9.36 10.63
C SER A 446 1.59 -9.12 11.66
N HIS A 447 1.34 -9.38 12.95
CA HIS A 447 2.29 -9.13 14.02
C HIS A 447 3.60 -9.92 13.92
N GLY A 448 4.69 -9.21 14.19
CA GLY A 448 6.04 -9.76 14.35
C GLY A 448 6.70 -10.16 13.04
N TYR A 449 8.00 -10.49 13.13
CA TYR A 449 8.77 -10.96 11.99
C TYR A 449 8.12 -12.20 11.35
N GLY A 450 7.96 -12.19 10.03
CA GLY A 450 7.34 -13.28 9.28
C GLY A 450 5.82 -13.41 9.48
N PHE A 451 5.12 -12.41 10.02
CA PHE A 451 3.66 -12.44 10.21
C PHE A 451 3.20 -13.60 11.11
N ARG A 452 3.79 -13.72 12.31
CA ARG A 452 3.40 -14.75 13.30
C ARG A 452 1.97 -14.53 13.80
N GLY A 453 1.54 -13.27 13.87
CA GLY A 453 0.25 -12.87 14.39
C GLY A 453 0.22 -12.75 15.91
N ALA A 454 -0.72 -11.98 16.44
CA ALA A 454 -0.92 -11.80 17.86
C ALA A 454 -2.37 -11.51 18.21
N VAL A 455 -2.74 -11.81 19.46
CA VAL A 455 -4.05 -11.51 20.03
C VAL A 455 -3.89 -10.82 21.38
N PHE A 456 -4.68 -9.77 21.59
CA PHE A 456 -4.66 -8.90 22.76
C PHE A 456 -6.04 -8.89 23.43
N VAL A 457 -6.08 -9.00 24.76
CA VAL A 457 -7.35 -8.92 25.53
C VAL A 457 -7.34 -7.69 26.42
N TYR A 458 -8.33 -6.83 26.26
CA TYR A 458 -8.54 -5.58 26.99
C TYR A 458 -9.71 -5.74 27.95
N ALA A 459 -9.45 -5.57 29.24
CA ALA A 459 -10.47 -5.84 30.25
C ALA A 459 -11.59 -4.79 30.21
N GLY A 460 -12.84 -5.26 30.31
CA GLY A 460 -13.99 -4.42 30.61
C GLY A 460 -13.92 -3.86 32.03
N SER A 461 -14.69 -2.80 32.30
CA SER A 461 -14.87 -2.26 33.64
C SER A 461 -16.02 -1.27 33.66
N LYS A 462 -16.52 -0.93 34.85
CA LYS A 462 -17.53 0.13 35.04
C LYS A 462 -17.20 1.48 34.39
N ASP A 463 -15.91 1.76 34.16
CA ASP A 463 -15.42 3.01 33.57
C ASP A 463 -15.14 2.86 32.05
N GLY A 464 -15.49 1.71 31.47
CA GLY A 464 -15.17 1.30 30.09
C GLY A 464 -14.01 0.30 30.00
N LEU A 465 -13.57 0.03 28.77
CA LEU A 465 -12.41 -0.80 28.45
C LEU A 465 -11.11 -0.19 28.98
N ARG A 466 -10.26 -1.02 29.57
CA ARG A 466 -8.88 -0.62 29.90
C ARG A 466 -8.08 -0.36 28.63
N THR A 467 -7.15 0.59 28.68
CA THR A 467 -6.32 0.98 27.51
C THR A 467 -5.11 0.09 27.28
N LYS A 468 -4.78 -0.79 28.23
CA LYS A 468 -3.68 -1.75 28.11
C LYS A 468 -4.24 -3.17 28.14
N PRO A 469 -3.74 -4.06 27.27
CA PRO A 469 -4.14 -5.44 27.33
C PRO A 469 -3.59 -6.09 28.60
N PHE A 470 -4.39 -6.97 29.21
CA PHE A 470 -3.93 -7.78 30.35
C PHE A 470 -3.51 -9.18 29.92
N ILE A 471 -3.85 -9.58 28.69
CA ILE A 471 -3.38 -10.81 28.04
C ILE A 471 -2.84 -10.47 26.66
N TYR A 472 -1.75 -11.16 26.32
CA TYR A 472 -1.07 -11.09 25.05
C TYR A 472 -0.69 -12.51 24.64
N ILE A 473 -1.20 -12.95 23.49
CA ILE A 473 -0.91 -14.24 22.88
C ILE A 473 -0.12 -13.94 21.61
N ASP A 474 1.12 -14.44 21.54
CA ASP A 474 2.01 -14.26 20.40
C ASP A 474 2.06 -15.56 19.57
N GLY A 475 2.05 -15.41 18.26
CA GLY A 475 2.29 -16.51 17.33
C GLY A 475 3.71 -17.06 17.48
N VAL A 476 3.90 -18.35 17.22
CA VAL A 476 5.17 -19.01 17.49
C VAL A 476 6.03 -19.07 16.23
N ASN A 477 5.47 -19.54 15.13
CA ASN A 477 6.18 -19.69 13.87
C ASN A 477 5.85 -18.54 12.92
N GLU A 478 6.82 -18.22 12.07
CA GLU A 478 6.60 -17.35 10.92
C GLU A 478 5.45 -17.92 10.09
N HIS A 479 4.59 -17.04 9.62
CA HIS A 479 3.42 -17.32 8.79
C HIS A 479 2.29 -18.08 9.47
N ASP A 480 2.32 -18.26 10.80
CA ASP A 480 1.14 -18.73 11.53
C ASP A 480 -0.04 -17.74 11.35
N ALA A 481 0.26 -16.43 11.24
CA ALA A 481 -0.70 -15.34 11.04
C ALA A 481 -1.91 -15.38 11.99
N ILE A 482 -1.71 -15.82 13.24
CA ILE A 482 -2.80 -16.09 14.17
C ILE A 482 -3.71 -14.87 14.39
N GLY A 483 -4.99 -15.13 14.51
CA GLY A 483 -6.01 -14.11 14.71
C GLY A 483 -6.41 -13.45 13.41
N PHE A 484 -6.36 -14.15 12.28
CA PHE A 484 -6.97 -13.64 11.06
C PHE A 484 -8.49 -13.47 11.25
N GLU A 485 -9.11 -14.40 11.98
CA GLU A 485 -10.47 -14.29 12.51
C GLU A 485 -10.51 -14.63 14.00
N LEU A 486 -11.53 -14.13 14.70
CA LEU A 486 -11.77 -14.41 16.11
C LEU A 486 -13.24 -14.79 16.31
N HIS A 487 -13.48 -15.87 17.06
CA HIS A 487 -14.83 -16.31 17.40
C HIS A 487 -14.91 -16.75 18.86
N THR A 488 -16.11 -16.67 19.43
CA THR A 488 -16.39 -17.17 20.79
C THR A 488 -17.55 -18.15 20.78
N ALA A 489 -17.39 -19.27 21.50
CA ALA A 489 -18.38 -20.34 21.58
C ALA A 489 -18.19 -21.17 22.86
N HIS A 490 -19.19 -21.95 23.26
CA HIS A 490 -19.02 -22.98 24.30
C HIS A 490 -18.56 -24.29 23.66
N LEU A 491 -17.36 -24.77 23.98
CA LEU A 491 -16.73 -25.92 23.33
C LEU A 491 -16.51 -27.12 24.27
N ASP A 492 -16.49 -26.93 25.59
CA ASP A 492 -16.14 -27.99 26.55
C ASP A 492 -17.22 -28.34 27.59
N ASN A 493 -18.45 -27.84 27.38
CA ASN A 493 -19.62 -28.07 28.23
C ASN A 493 -19.49 -27.50 29.66
N ASP A 494 -18.67 -26.48 29.83
CA ASP A 494 -18.75 -25.57 30.96
C ASP A 494 -19.75 -24.42 30.70
N THR A 495 -19.75 -23.40 31.57
CA THR A 495 -20.62 -22.20 31.43
C THR A 495 -19.88 -20.99 30.88
N LEU A 496 -18.58 -21.10 30.61
CA LEU A 496 -17.71 -20.02 30.15
C LEU A 496 -17.62 -20.05 28.62
N LEU A 497 -17.39 -18.89 28.02
CA LEU A 497 -17.12 -18.81 26.59
C LEU A 497 -15.66 -19.15 26.32
N ASP A 498 -15.42 -19.98 25.32
CA ASP A 498 -14.10 -20.25 24.77
C ASP A 498 -13.80 -19.27 23.63
N LEU A 499 -12.52 -18.92 23.48
CA LEU A 499 -12.01 -18.15 22.34
C LEU A 499 -11.41 -19.10 21.30
N ILE A 500 -11.86 -18.96 20.06
CA ILE A 500 -11.28 -19.61 18.88
C ILE A 500 -10.47 -18.56 18.12
N ILE A 501 -9.20 -18.89 17.87
CA ILE A 501 -8.25 -18.08 17.11
C ILE A 501 -7.89 -18.89 15.86
N THR A 502 -8.09 -18.32 14.68
CA THR A 502 -7.73 -18.95 13.41
C THR A 502 -6.43 -18.41 12.84
#